data_AF-A0A7J6FE24-F1
#
_entry.id   AF-A0A7J6FE24-F1
#
_cell.length_a   1.000
_cell.length_b   1.000
_cell.length_c   1.000
_cell.angle_alpha   90.00
_cell.angle_beta   90.00
_cell.angle_gamma   90.00
#
_symmetry.space_group_name_H-M   'P 1'
#
loop_
_entity.id
_entity.type
_entity.pdbx_description
1 polymer ?
#
loop_
_entity_poly.entity_id
_entity_poly.type
_entity_poly.pdbx_seq_one_letter_code
_entity_poly.pdbx_strand_id
1 'polypeptide(L)'
;MLRTGLRRSIGNGMNTRTFEDPWLPRPPSFLPSSRPAYEVARVSDIIESPGKWNNEVVNQYFNVSDVECILSIPLSMGHHEILPTRNGLFRRNITSNTTCQLCGFGGESNAHAIFWCPVAQGIWNLMEFFFLHEVKEEINFNNVLLYASEVVEREAFAKFLICSWAIWTERNKITHGQ
;
A
#
# COMPACT_ATOMS: atom_id res chain seq x y z
N MET A 1 -18.48 26.17 5.02
CA MET A 1 -19.21 25.25 4.12
C MET A 1 -18.20 24.40 3.37
N LEU A 2 -17.87 23.20 3.87
CA LEU A 2 -16.96 22.29 3.19
C LEU A 2 -17.75 21.32 2.29
N ARG A 3 -17.84 21.75 1.03
CA ARG A 3 -17.98 20.99 -0.22
C ARG A 3 -18.43 19.53 -0.09
N THR A 4 -19.73 19.35 -0.36
CA THR A 4 -20.32 18.15 -0.96
C THR A 4 -19.40 17.54 -2.03
N GLY A 5 -19.05 16.27 -1.87
CA GLY A 5 -18.31 15.48 -2.88
C GLY A 5 -16.96 14.88 -2.45
N LEU A 6 -16.44 15.20 -1.26
CA LEU A 6 -15.22 14.57 -0.73
C LEU A 6 -15.56 13.27 0.01
N ARG A 7 -15.24 12.12 -0.60
CA ARG A 7 -15.37 10.78 0.00
C ARG A 7 -14.16 10.50 0.89
N ARG A 8 -14.37 10.11 2.15
CA ARG A 8 -13.29 9.57 3.00
C ARG A 8 -12.82 8.26 2.37
N SER A 9 -11.56 8.19 1.93
CA SER A 9 -10.97 6.96 1.41
C SER A 9 -10.66 6.01 2.56
N ILE A 10 -11.17 4.77 2.51
CA ILE A 10 -10.84 3.76 3.51
C ILE A 10 -9.51 3.12 3.15
N GLY A 11 -8.53 3.32 4.04
CA GLY A 11 -7.18 2.77 3.97
C GLY A 11 -7.13 1.27 4.28
N ASN A 12 -6.33 0.94 5.28
CA ASN A 12 -6.28 -0.38 5.93
C ASN A 12 -7.38 -0.58 7.00
N GLY A 13 -8.28 0.39 7.19
CA GLY A 13 -9.38 0.31 8.14
C GLY A 13 -9.00 0.35 9.64
N MET A 14 -7.70 0.31 9.98
CA MET A 14 -7.25 0.18 11.38
C MET A 14 -7.63 1.37 12.27
N ASN A 15 -7.84 2.56 11.69
CA ASN A 15 -8.16 3.78 12.43
C ASN A 15 -9.60 4.26 12.17
N THR A 16 -10.51 3.35 11.81
CA THR A 16 -11.92 3.69 11.55
C THR A 16 -12.81 2.73 12.31
N ARG A 17 -13.59 3.24 13.25
CA ARG A 17 -14.57 2.49 14.04
C ARG A 17 -15.82 2.27 13.21
N THR A 18 -16.19 1.01 13.00
CA THR A 18 -17.19 0.59 12.01
C THR A 18 -18.55 1.26 12.21
N PHE A 19 -19.01 1.41 13.44
CA PHE A 19 -20.34 1.92 13.77
C PHE A 19 -20.34 3.31 14.42
N GLU A 20 -19.17 3.91 14.61
CA GLU A 20 -19.04 5.20 15.31
C GLU A 20 -18.50 6.33 14.41
N ASP A 21 -17.63 6.00 13.46
CA ASP A 21 -17.02 7.00 12.58
C ASP A 21 -17.79 7.07 11.25
N PRO A 22 -18.10 8.25 10.69
CA PRO A 22 -18.79 8.35 9.41
C PRO A 22 -17.87 7.93 8.25
N TRP A 23 -18.18 6.82 7.58
CA TRP A 23 -17.35 6.25 6.50
C TRP A 23 -18.11 5.63 5.32
N LEU A 24 -19.42 5.34 5.45
CA LEU A 24 -20.24 4.91 4.32
C LEU A 24 -20.68 6.11 3.48
N PRO A 25 -20.66 6.03 2.13
CA PRO A 25 -21.09 7.10 1.23
C PRO A 25 -22.63 7.21 1.14
N ARG A 26 -23.34 7.09 2.27
CA ARG A 26 -24.80 7.14 2.34
C ARG A 26 -25.26 8.17 3.40
N PRO A 27 -25.74 9.35 2.96
CA PRO A 27 -26.32 10.34 3.86
C PRO A 27 -27.57 9.81 4.59
N PRO A 28 -27.99 10.41 5.72
CA PRO A 28 -27.33 11.52 6.43
C PRO A 28 -26.29 11.06 7.46
N SER A 29 -26.34 9.79 7.90
CA SER A 29 -25.50 9.30 8.99
C SER A 29 -24.09 8.96 8.54
N PHE A 30 -23.90 8.53 7.28
CA PHE A 30 -22.64 7.95 6.79
C PHE A 30 -22.17 6.74 7.62
N LEU A 31 -23.10 6.11 8.35
CA LEU A 31 -22.87 4.96 9.22
C LEU A 31 -23.66 3.75 8.68
N PRO A 32 -23.19 2.53 9.00
CA PRO A 32 -24.03 1.33 8.87
C PRO A 32 -25.34 1.51 9.63
N SER A 33 -26.43 1.01 9.07
CA SER A 33 -27.73 0.93 9.78
C SER A 33 -27.90 -0.39 10.55
N SER A 34 -26.96 -1.32 10.37
CA SER A 34 -26.87 -2.58 11.10
C SER A 34 -26.55 -2.37 12.59
N ARG A 35 -26.92 -3.34 13.43
CA ARG A 35 -26.61 -3.28 14.85
C ARG A 35 -25.10 -3.42 15.08
N PRO A 36 -24.49 -2.60 15.95
CA PRO A 36 -23.07 -2.74 16.27
C PRO A 36 -22.77 -4.15 16.81
N ALA A 37 -21.67 -4.73 16.32
CA ALA A 37 -21.15 -6.01 16.78
C ALA A 37 -19.69 -5.84 17.20
N TYR A 38 -19.29 -6.56 18.25
CA TYR A 38 -17.95 -6.44 18.83
C TYR A 38 -16.87 -7.03 17.89
N GLU A 39 -17.24 -8.07 17.14
CA GLU A 39 -16.39 -8.79 16.20
C GLU A 39 -15.95 -7.93 15.01
N VAL A 40 -16.66 -6.83 14.74
CA VAL A 40 -16.38 -5.90 13.64
C VAL A 40 -16.27 -4.46 14.17
N ALA A 41 -15.53 -4.28 15.27
CA ALA A 41 -15.33 -2.99 15.92
C ALA A 41 -14.64 -1.96 15.00
N ARG A 42 -13.72 -2.41 14.15
CA ARG A 42 -12.98 -1.57 13.20
C ARG A 42 -13.17 -2.05 11.77
N VAL A 43 -12.99 -1.12 10.83
CA VAL A 43 -13.11 -1.43 9.40
C VAL A 43 -12.01 -2.41 8.95
N SER A 44 -10.89 -2.51 9.67
CA SER A 44 -9.87 -3.54 9.42
C SER A 44 -10.39 -4.97 9.61
N ASP A 45 -11.39 -5.17 10.48
CA ASP A 45 -11.89 -6.49 10.86
C ASP A 45 -12.75 -7.12 9.75
N ILE A 46 -13.21 -6.28 8.81
CA ILE A 46 -14.03 -6.66 7.67
C ILE A 46 -13.22 -6.65 6.35
N ILE A 47 -11.89 -6.59 6.43
CA ILE A 47 -10.95 -6.63 5.30
C ILE A 47 -10.23 -7.98 5.33
N GLU A 48 -10.27 -8.73 4.22
CA GLU A 48 -9.63 -10.05 4.09
C GLU A 48 -8.13 -9.91 3.81
N SER A 49 -7.79 -9.00 2.89
CA SER A 49 -6.42 -8.71 2.49
C SER A 49 -6.34 -7.27 1.95
N PRO A 50 -5.13 -6.70 1.80
CA PRO A 50 -4.98 -5.33 1.31
C PRO A 50 -5.75 -5.10 -0.01
N GLY A 51 -6.74 -4.20 0.02
CA GLY A 51 -7.58 -3.86 -1.14
C GLY A 51 -8.78 -4.78 -1.36
N LYS A 52 -9.04 -5.79 -0.51
CA LYS A 52 -10.15 -6.75 -0.65
C LYS A 52 -10.97 -6.86 0.64
N TRP A 53 -12.26 -6.55 0.53
CA TRP A 53 -13.23 -6.78 1.61
C TRP A 53 -13.41 -8.27 1.90
N ASN A 54 -13.57 -8.63 3.17
CA ASN A 54 -13.99 -9.96 3.57
C ASN A 54 -15.51 -10.08 3.34
N ASN A 55 -15.88 -10.69 2.20
CA ASN A 55 -17.28 -10.79 1.80
C ASN A 55 -18.10 -11.62 2.80
N GLU A 56 -17.53 -12.66 3.38
CA GLU A 56 -18.21 -13.53 4.34
C GLU A 56 -18.56 -12.76 5.61
N VAL A 57 -17.56 -12.07 6.19
CA VAL A 57 -17.76 -11.25 7.40
C VAL A 57 -18.72 -10.08 7.11
N VAL A 58 -18.57 -9.40 5.97
CA VAL A 58 -19.48 -8.31 5.60
C VAL A 58 -20.93 -8.80 5.45
N ASN A 59 -21.16 -9.94 4.80
CA ASN A 59 -22.51 -10.50 4.68
C ASN A 59 -23.07 -11.03 6.02
N GLN A 60 -22.21 -11.44 6.95
CA GLN A 60 -22.62 -11.97 8.24
C GLN A 60 -23.11 -10.88 9.21
N TYR A 61 -22.42 -9.72 9.25
CA TYR A 61 -22.64 -8.69 10.27
C TYR A 61 -23.43 -7.47 9.79
N PHE A 62 -23.65 -7.33 8.49
CA PHE A 62 -24.33 -6.17 7.92
C PHE A 62 -25.59 -6.56 7.14
N ASN A 63 -26.59 -5.68 7.17
CA ASN A 63 -27.78 -5.83 6.34
C ASN A 63 -27.45 -5.60 4.85
N VAL A 64 -28.34 -6.06 3.97
CA VAL A 64 -28.15 -6.04 2.51
C VAL A 64 -27.78 -4.64 1.99
N SER A 65 -28.44 -3.58 2.47
CA SER A 65 -28.13 -2.21 2.01
C SER A 65 -26.74 -1.74 2.45
N ASP A 66 -26.31 -2.11 3.64
CA ASP A 66 -24.95 -1.84 4.13
C ASP A 66 -23.92 -2.65 3.33
N VAL A 67 -24.18 -3.93 3.06
CA VAL A 67 -23.32 -4.81 2.25
C VAL A 67 -23.08 -4.21 0.87
N GLU A 68 -24.15 -3.87 0.14
CA GLU A 68 -24.06 -3.26 -1.18
C GLU A 68 -23.23 -1.97 -1.15
N CYS A 69 -23.43 -1.15 -0.11
CA CYS A 69 -22.70 0.10 0.07
C CYS A 69 -21.21 -0.17 0.37
N ILE A 70 -20.89 -1.06 1.30
CA ILE A 70 -19.53 -1.42 1.70
C ILE A 70 -18.74 -1.98 0.52
N LEU A 71 -19.29 -2.95 -0.18
CA LEU A 71 -18.63 -3.60 -1.32
C LEU A 71 -18.43 -2.64 -2.51
N SER A 72 -19.22 -1.56 -2.59
CA SER A 72 -19.01 -0.48 -3.57
C SER A 72 -17.89 0.52 -3.17
N ILE A 73 -17.34 0.41 -1.95
CA ILE A 73 -16.24 1.25 -1.50
C ILE A 73 -14.92 0.69 -2.01
N PRO A 74 -14.18 1.41 -2.89
CA PRO A 74 -12.83 1.04 -3.22
C PRO A 74 -11.97 1.25 -1.97
N LEU A 75 -11.37 0.17 -1.49
CA LEU A 75 -10.34 0.25 -0.47
C LEU A 75 -9.11 0.91 -1.09
N SER A 76 -8.79 2.12 -0.61
CA SER A 76 -7.50 2.73 -0.91
C SER A 76 -6.45 1.91 -0.17
N MET A 77 -5.66 1.13 -0.88
CA MET A 77 -4.42 0.64 -0.29
C MET A 77 -3.57 1.88 -0.02
N GLY A 78 -3.43 2.26 1.24
CA GLY A 78 -2.56 3.37 1.62
C GLY A 78 -1.21 3.17 0.96
N HIS A 79 -0.83 4.08 0.04
CA HIS A 79 0.46 4.22 -0.64
C HIS A 79 1.23 2.95 -1.12
N HIS A 80 0.63 1.76 -1.13
CA HIS A 80 1.29 0.52 -1.53
C HIS A 80 1.26 0.41 -3.05
N GLU A 81 2.45 0.32 -3.66
CA GLU A 81 2.61 0.22 -5.13
C GLU A 81 2.07 1.45 -5.89
N ILE A 82 2.24 2.67 -5.33
CA ILE A 82 1.95 3.92 -6.07
C ILE A 82 2.86 4.05 -7.30
N LEU A 83 4.11 3.62 -7.16
CA LEU A 83 5.05 3.73 -8.25
C LEU A 83 4.62 2.78 -9.38
N PRO A 84 4.88 3.12 -10.65
CA PRO A 84 4.59 2.27 -11.81
C PRO A 84 5.50 1.03 -11.90
N THR A 85 5.62 0.28 -10.81
CA THR A 85 6.18 -1.07 -10.77
C THR A 85 5.24 -2.05 -11.46
N ARG A 86 5.72 -3.21 -11.87
CA ARG A 86 4.87 -4.23 -12.49
C ARG A 86 3.76 -4.73 -11.55
N ASN A 87 4.00 -4.82 -10.24
CA ASN A 87 2.92 -5.09 -9.28
C ASN A 87 1.90 -3.94 -9.23
N GLY A 88 2.36 -2.68 -9.22
CA GLY A 88 1.49 -1.51 -9.26
C GLY A 88 0.64 -1.43 -10.54
N LEU A 89 1.23 -1.76 -11.69
CA LEU A 89 0.55 -1.78 -12.99
C LEU A 89 -0.40 -2.97 -13.13
N PHE A 90 -0.04 -4.15 -12.60
CA PHE A 90 -0.92 -5.32 -12.55
C PHE A 90 -2.18 -5.03 -11.74
N ARG A 91 -2.02 -4.39 -10.58
CA ARG A 91 -3.15 -3.93 -9.74
C ARG A 91 -4.08 -2.94 -10.45
N ARG A 92 -3.56 -2.21 -11.45
CA ARG A 92 -4.32 -1.27 -12.29
C ARG A 92 -4.87 -1.92 -13.56
N ASN A 93 -4.73 -3.25 -13.72
CA ASN A 93 -5.09 -3.99 -14.92
C ASN A 93 -4.39 -3.50 -16.21
N ILE A 94 -3.18 -2.93 -16.08
CA ILE A 94 -2.40 -2.43 -17.22
C ILE A 94 -1.48 -3.52 -17.81
N THR A 95 -1.04 -4.48 -16.99
CA THR A 95 -0.13 -5.57 -17.39
C THR A 95 -0.59 -6.88 -16.74
N SER A 96 -0.39 -8.00 -17.43
CA SER A 96 -0.57 -9.35 -16.88
C SER A 96 0.72 -9.93 -16.27
N ASN A 97 1.87 -9.32 -16.58
CA ASN A 97 3.17 -9.74 -16.08
C ASN A 97 3.59 -8.86 -14.90
N THR A 98 4.00 -9.49 -13.79
CA THR A 98 4.51 -8.88 -12.56
C THR A 98 6.04 -8.91 -12.43
N THR A 99 6.77 -9.55 -13.36
CA THR A 99 8.22 -9.75 -13.24
C THR A 99 9.03 -8.46 -13.37
N CYS A 100 10.05 -8.28 -12.53
CA CYS A 100 10.97 -7.15 -12.63
C CYS A 100 11.61 -7.05 -14.03
N GLN A 101 11.61 -5.84 -14.59
CA GLN A 101 12.14 -5.59 -15.93
C GLN A 101 13.68 -5.46 -15.96
N LEU A 102 14.30 -5.25 -14.80
CA LEU A 102 15.75 -5.12 -14.69
C LEU A 102 16.41 -6.48 -14.46
N CYS A 103 15.94 -7.24 -13.46
CA CYS A 103 16.56 -8.50 -13.09
C CYS A 103 15.87 -9.73 -13.68
N GLY A 104 14.60 -9.63 -14.10
CA GLY A 104 13.82 -10.75 -14.63
C GLY A 104 13.27 -11.72 -13.57
N PHE A 105 13.50 -11.47 -12.27
CA PHE A 105 13.09 -12.35 -11.18
C PHE A 105 12.09 -11.67 -10.23
N GLY A 106 11.24 -12.48 -9.58
CA GLY A 106 10.30 -12.03 -8.55
C GLY A 106 9.19 -11.09 -9.04
N GLY A 107 8.19 -10.84 -8.20
CA GLY A 107 7.18 -9.79 -8.46
C GLY A 107 7.76 -8.41 -8.13
N GLU A 108 7.80 -7.51 -9.10
CA GLU A 108 8.36 -6.17 -8.93
C GLU A 108 7.42 -5.30 -8.08
N SER A 109 7.66 -5.28 -6.76
CA SER A 109 7.10 -4.31 -5.83
C SER A 109 7.94 -3.02 -5.78
N ASN A 110 7.42 -1.94 -5.20
CA ASN A 110 8.21 -0.72 -4.90
C ASN A 110 9.46 -1.08 -4.10
N ALA A 111 9.22 -1.93 -3.11
CA ALA A 111 10.17 -2.60 -2.27
C ALA A 111 11.29 -3.25 -3.12
N HIS A 112 10.93 -4.23 -3.96
CA HIS A 112 11.89 -4.95 -4.79
C HIS A 112 12.63 -4.01 -5.74
N ALA A 113 11.92 -3.12 -6.45
CA ALA A 113 12.51 -2.23 -7.44
C ALA A 113 13.62 -1.34 -6.88
N ILE A 114 13.49 -0.90 -5.62
CA ILE A 114 14.43 0.06 -5.01
C ILE A 114 15.44 -0.64 -4.10
N PHE A 115 15.05 -1.67 -3.34
CA PHE A 115 15.93 -2.28 -2.35
C PHE A 115 16.44 -3.65 -2.80
N TRP A 116 15.56 -4.61 -3.11
CA TRP A 116 15.96 -6.02 -3.27
C TRP A 116 16.29 -6.47 -4.70
N CYS A 117 16.06 -5.64 -5.71
CA CYS A 117 16.48 -5.93 -7.08
C CYS A 117 18.01 -6.12 -7.09
N PRO A 118 18.56 -7.21 -7.66
CA PRO A 118 20.00 -7.43 -7.72
C PRO A 118 20.80 -6.26 -8.32
N VAL A 119 20.22 -5.56 -9.29
CA VAL A 119 20.80 -4.35 -9.89
C VAL A 119 20.88 -3.22 -8.86
N ALA A 120 19.83 -3.01 -8.06
CA ALA A 120 19.81 -2.02 -6.99
C ALA A 120 20.74 -2.41 -5.83
N GLN A 121 20.76 -3.68 -5.43
CA GLN A 121 21.67 -4.22 -4.42
C GLN A 121 23.14 -3.97 -4.77
N GLY A 122 23.52 -4.03 -6.07
CA GLY A 122 24.86 -3.64 -6.50
C GLY A 122 25.21 -2.19 -6.15
N ILE A 123 24.26 -1.26 -6.32
CA ILE A 123 24.43 0.16 -5.96
C ILE A 123 24.52 0.33 -4.45
N TRP A 124 23.65 -0.35 -3.69
CA TRP A 124 23.65 -0.26 -2.23
C TRP A 124 24.93 -0.78 -1.59
N ASN A 125 25.49 -1.86 -2.15
CA ASN A 125 26.79 -2.39 -1.73
C ASN A 125 27.95 -1.41 -1.99
N LEU A 126 27.95 -0.74 -3.16
CA LEU A 126 28.95 0.29 -3.49
C LEU A 126 28.84 1.53 -2.59
N MET A 127 27.64 1.80 -2.09
CA MET A 127 27.37 2.92 -1.18
C MET A 127 27.53 2.57 0.30
N GLU A 128 27.91 1.34 0.61
CA GLU A 128 28.12 0.86 1.98
C GLU A 128 26.85 0.87 2.87
N PHE A 129 25.66 0.78 2.27
CA PHE A 129 24.40 0.64 3.02
C PHE A 129 24.10 -0.82 3.39
N PHE A 130 25.04 -1.45 4.12
CA PHE A 130 24.98 -2.88 4.46
C PHE A 130 23.83 -3.27 5.39
N PHE A 131 23.22 -2.31 6.09
CA PHE A 131 22.04 -2.57 6.94
C PHE A 131 20.91 -3.23 6.15
N LEU A 132 20.82 -2.99 4.83
CA LEU A 132 19.82 -3.62 3.97
C LEU A 132 19.93 -5.15 3.92
N HIS A 133 21.10 -5.73 4.23
CA HIS A 133 21.26 -7.18 4.32
C HIS A 133 20.60 -7.78 5.58
N GLU A 134 20.39 -6.97 6.61
CA GLU A 134 19.71 -7.38 7.84
C GLU A 134 18.18 -7.26 7.73
N VAL A 135 17.70 -6.51 6.74
CA VAL A 135 16.29 -6.28 6.47
C VAL A 135 15.72 -7.43 5.66
N LYS A 136 14.72 -8.14 6.22
CA LYS A 136 14.01 -9.20 5.51
C LYS A 136 13.30 -8.68 4.26
N GLU A 137 13.30 -9.46 3.18
CA GLU A 137 12.63 -9.12 1.90
C GLU A 137 11.11 -8.96 2.02
N GLU A 138 10.52 -9.49 3.09
CA GLU A 138 9.08 -9.45 3.38
C GLU A 138 8.61 -8.06 3.86
N ILE A 139 9.55 -7.17 4.17
CA ILE A 139 9.25 -5.83 4.68
C ILE A 139 8.81 -4.93 3.53
N ASN A 140 7.77 -4.11 3.75
CA ASN A 140 7.30 -3.18 2.74
C ASN A 140 8.20 -1.94 2.62
N PHE A 141 8.07 -1.21 1.51
CA PHE A 141 8.87 -0.02 1.21
C PHE A 141 8.92 1.01 2.36
N ASN A 142 7.78 1.32 2.99
CA ASN A 142 7.72 2.31 4.06
C ASN A 142 8.46 1.86 5.32
N ASN A 143 8.36 0.58 5.67
CA ASN A 143 9.03 0.03 6.83
C ASN A 143 10.55 0.00 6.66
N VAL A 144 11.07 -0.16 5.43
CA VAL A 144 12.51 0.02 5.17
C VAL A 144 12.95 1.46 5.39
N LEU A 145 12.16 2.44 4.91
CA LEU A 145 12.46 3.86 5.14
C LEU A 145 12.46 4.21 6.63
N LEU A 146 11.48 3.68 7.37
CA LEU A 146 11.39 3.88 8.82
C LEU A 146 12.60 3.26 9.54
N TYR A 147 12.93 2.01 9.23
CA TYR A 147 14.10 1.34 9.80
C TYR A 147 15.38 2.12 9.50
N ALA A 148 15.60 2.51 8.24
CA ALA A 148 16.74 3.32 7.85
C ALA A 148 16.81 4.64 8.64
N SER A 149 15.68 5.32 8.86
CA SER A 149 15.65 6.57 9.63
C SER A 149 16.03 6.39 11.10
N GLU A 150 15.94 5.18 11.64
CA GLU A 150 16.31 4.84 13.01
C GLU A 150 17.77 4.38 13.12
N VAL A 151 18.30 3.67 12.10
CA VAL A 151 19.62 3.02 12.18
C VAL A 151 20.76 3.82 11.55
N VAL A 152 20.48 4.76 10.65
CA VAL A 152 21.52 5.60 10.03
C VAL A 152 21.43 7.05 10.49
N GLU A 153 22.57 7.73 10.50
CA GLU A 153 22.61 9.17 10.81
C GLU A 153 21.93 10.02 9.74
N ARG A 154 21.58 11.26 10.08
CA ARG A 154 20.82 12.17 9.21
C ARG A 154 21.42 12.36 7.82
N GLU A 155 22.75 12.49 7.72
CA GLU A 155 23.41 12.68 6.43
C GLU A 155 23.38 11.39 5.58
N ALA A 156 23.65 10.25 6.20
CA ALA A 156 23.51 8.94 5.56
C ALA A 156 22.07 8.68 5.12
N PHE A 157 21.07 9.04 5.93
CA PHE A 157 19.67 8.92 5.56
C PHE A 157 19.31 9.81 4.35
N ALA A 158 19.85 11.03 4.28
CA ALA A 158 19.67 11.89 3.12
C ALA A 158 20.28 11.26 1.85
N LYS A 159 21.50 10.71 1.93
CA LYS A 159 22.13 9.95 0.84
C LYS A 159 21.29 8.74 0.42
N PHE A 160 20.74 8.02 1.40
CA PHE A 160 19.87 6.87 1.18
C PHE A 160 18.60 7.25 0.39
N LEU A 161 17.95 8.38 0.74
CA LEU A 161 16.79 8.88 0.01
C LEU A 161 17.14 9.33 -1.41
N ILE A 162 18.25 10.05 -1.58
CA ILE A 162 18.72 10.51 -2.90
C ILE A 162 19.02 9.31 -3.80
N CYS A 163 19.66 8.27 -3.27
CA CYS A 163 20.00 7.10 -4.07
C CYS A 163 18.80 6.19 -4.33
N SER A 164 17.84 6.12 -3.41
CA SER A 164 16.53 5.50 -3.68
C SER A 164 15.84 6.18 -4.87
N TRP A 165 15.85 7.51 -4.91
CA TRP A 165 15.33 8.29 -6.03
C TRP A 165 16.13 8.07 -7.33
N ALA A 166 17.45 8.02 -7.25
CA ALA A 166 18.31 7.79 -8.41
C ALA A 166 18.11 6.40 -9.03
N ILE A 167 18.04 5.36 -8.19
CA ILE A 167 17.72 3.97 -8.61
C ILE A 167 16.37 3.94 -9.31
N TRP A 168 15.36 4.54 -8.70
CA TRP A 168 14.02 4.61 -9.30
C TRP A 168 14.02 5.35 -10.64
N THR A 169 14.74 6.47 -10.72
CA THR A 169 14.84 7.29 -11.93
C THR A 169 15.51 6.53 -13.06
N GLU A 170 16.63 5.86 -12.78
CA GLU A 170 17.37 5.10 -13.78
C GLU A 170 16.59 3.86 -14.24
N ARG A 171 15.92 3.17 -13.31
CA ARG A 171 14.98 2.10 -13.64
C ARG A 171 13.92 2.57 -14.62
N ASN A 172 13.32 3.75 -14.38
CA ASN A 172 12.26 4.26 -15.26
C ASN A 172 12.76 4.55 -16.68
N LYS A 173 13.96 5.12 -16.84
CA LYS A 173 14.58 5.33 -18.15
C LYS A 173 14.71 4.03 -18.92
N ILE A 174 15.24 2.98 -18.27
CA ILE A 174 15.42 1.66 -18.88
C ILE A 174 14.08 1.06 -19.31
N THR A 175 13.04 1.19 -18.49
CA THR A 175 11.72 0.60 -18.78
C THR A 175 10.87 1.39 -19.78
N HIS A 176 11.10 2.70 -19.92
CA HIS A 176 10.28 3.60 -20.75
C HIS A 176 11.05 4.20 -21.94
N GLY A 177 12.33 3.86 -22.11
CA GLY A 177 13.13 4.19 -23.29
C GLY A 177 13.42 5.68 -23.45
N GLN A 178 13.69 6.42 -22.36
CA GLN A 178 14.07 7.84 -22.39
C GLN A 178 15.51 8.06 -21.95
#